data_AF-T0PNJ5-F1
#
_entry.id   AF-T0PNJ5-F1
#
_cell.length_a   1.000
_cell.length_b   1.000
_cell.length_c   1.000
_cell.angle_alpha   90.00
_cell.angle_beta   90.00
_cell.angle_gamma   90.00
#
_symmetry.space_group_name_H-M   'P 1'
#
loop_
_entity.id
_entity.type
_entity.pdbx_description
1 polymer ?
#
loop_
_entity_poly.entity_id
_entity_poly.type
_entity_poly.pdbx_seq_one_letter_code
_entity_poly.pdbx_strand_id
1 'polypeptide(L)' 'MKMDCIICRKPLEDGIIIYGRGICKCCEERLLKADINTDFYEFYKNCIRKNIVQLIQRGVNEECQNYRL' A
#
# COMPACT_ATOMS: atom_id res chain seq x y z
N MET A 1 -19.74 -1.65 -2.60
CA MET A 1 -18.55 -2.37 -2.08
C MET A 1 -17.77 -1.38 -1.24
N LYS A 2 -17.67 -1.58 0.09
CA LYS A 2 -16.78 -0.77 0.93
C LYS A 2 -15.44 -1.48 0.96
N MET A 3 -14.41 -0.89 0.37
CA MET A 3 -13.04 -1.35 0.53
C MET A 3 -12.51 -0.80 1.85
N ASP A 4 -11.83 -1.61 2.64
CA ASP A 4 -11.19 -1.14 3.86
C ASP A 4 -9.69 -0.94 3.64
N CYS A 5 -9.12 0.03 4.34
CA CYS A 5 -7.70 0.31 4.28
C CYS A 5 -6.88 -0.84 4.88
N ILE A 6 -5.87 -1.35 4.19
CA ILE A 6 -5.01 -2.41 4.71
C ILE A 6 -4.19 -2.01 5.95
N ILE A 7 -3.97 -0.71 6.18
CA ILE A 7 -3.20 -0.19 7.31
C ILE A 7 -4.09 0.09 8.51
N CYS A 8 -5.12 0.94 8.33
CA CYS A 8 -5.94 1.43 9.44
C CYS A 8 -7.31 0.73 9.56
N ARG A 9 -7.64 -0.17 8.61
CA ARG A 9 -8.94 -0.88 8.50
C ARG A 9 -10.18 0.01 8.51
N LYS A 10 -10.00 1.31 8.23
CA LYS A 10 -11.11 2.23 8.01
C LYS A 10 -11.69 2.04 6.61
N PRO A 11 -12.99 2.26 6.42
CA PRO A 11 -13.57 2.28 5.08
C PRO A 11 -12.86 3.34 4.23
N LEU A 12 -12.47 2.94 3.02
CA LEU A 12 -11.97 3.84 1.99
C LEU A 12 -13.16 4.62 1.44
N GLU A 13 -13.15 5.92 1.66
CA GLU A 13 -13.86 6.89 0.83
C GLU A 13 -12.94 7.42 -0.27
N ASP A 14 -11.66 7.63 0.05
CA ASP A 14 -10.62 8.13 -0.86
C ASP A 14 -9.25 7.48 -0.59
N GLY A 15 -8.44 7.32 -1.64
CA GLY A 15 -7.06 6.83 -1.56
C GLY A 15 -6.63 5.99 -2.78
N ILE A 16 -5.61 5.15 -2.60
CA ILE A 16 -5.04 4.30 -3.65
C ILE A 16 -5.55 2.85 -3.51
N ILE A 17 -5.85 2.21 -4.64
CA ILE A 17 -6.19 0.78 -4.71
C ILE A 17 -5.08 0.04 -5.45
N ILE A 18 -4.48 -0.96 -4.81
CA ILE A 18 -3.40 -1.80 -5.36
C ILE A 18 -3.83 -3.26 -5.30
N TYR A 19 -3.90 -3.95 -6.44
CA TYR A 19 -4.31 -5.37 -6.54
C TYR A 19 -5.60 -5.73 -5.77
N GLY A 20 -6.62 -4.85 -5.80
CA GLY A 20 -7.88 -5.09 -5.09
C GLY A 20 -7.81 -4.87 -3.56
N ARG A 21 -6.74 -4.24 -3.07
CA ARG A 21 -6.60 -3.78 -1.68
C ARG A 21 -6.48 -2.26 -1.63
N GLY A 22 -7.25 -1.62 -0.75
CA GLY A 22 -7.25 -0.16 -0.61
C GLY A 22 -6.28 0.35 0.45
N ILE A 23 -5.70 1.53 0.23
CA ILE A 23 -5.01 2.35 1.23
C ILE A 23 -5.72 3.70 1.25
N CYS A 24 -6.20 4.14 2.41
CA CYS A 24 -6.89 5.42 2.48
C CYS A 24 -5.91 6.60 2.33
N LYS A 25 -6.42 7.74 1.87
CA LYS A 25 -5.63 8.97 1.66
C LYS A 25 -4.81 9.38 2.89
N CYS A 26 -5.38 9.31 4.09
CA CYS A 26 -4.64 9.65 5.32
C CYS A 26 -3.42 8.74 5.54
N CYS A 27 -3.53 7.46 5.17
CA CYS A 27 -2.46 6.49 5.30
C CYS A 27 -1.37 6.70 4.24
N GLU A 28 -1.76 7.04 3.02
CA GLU A 28 -0.85 7.42 1.94
C GLU A 28 -0.09 8.72 2.26
N GLU A 29 -0.78 9.77 2.69
CA GLU A 29 -0.14 11.04 3.07
C GLU A 29 0.82 10.87 4.24
N ARG A 30 0.47 10.01 5.21
CA ARG A 30 1.39 9.65 6.30
C ARG A 30 2.62 8.92 5.78
N LEU A 31 2.48 8.06 4.78
CA LEU A 31 3.61 7.39 4.17
C LEU A 31 4.52 8.37 3.41
N LEU A 32 3.93 9.26 2.60
CA LEU A 32 4.68 10.28 1.86
C LEU A 32 5.46 11.22 2.77
N LYS A 33 4.94 11.47 3.99
CA LYS A 33 5.60 12.28 5.02
C LYS A 33 6.47 11.48 5.98
N ALA A 34 6.39 10.15 5.98
CA ALA A 34 7.16 9.31 6.87
C ALA A 34 8.59 9.17 6.35
N ASP A 35 9.56 9.32 7.25
CA ASP A 35 10.94 9.01 6.93
C ASP A 35 11.12 7.49 6.78
N ILE A 36 11.98 7.07 5.85
CA ILE A 36 12.26 5.66 5.54
C ILE A 36 12.81 4.91 6.77
N ASN A 37 13.42 5.64 7.70
CA ASN A 37 14.00 5.09 8.93
C ASN A 37 13.01 5.01 10.10
N THR A 38 11.72 5.29 9.88
CA THR A 38 10.70 5.20 10.93
C THR A 38 10.11 3.79 11.02
N ASP A 39 9.78 3.35 12.24
CA ASP A 39 9.01 2.12 12.50
C ASP A 39 7.70 2.07 11.69
N PHE A 40 7.13 3.23 11.37
CA PHE A 40 5.93 3.32 10.55
C PHE A 40 6.18 2.84 9.11
N TYR A 41 7.33 3.15 8.52
CA TYR A 41 7.69 2.70 7.17
C TYR A 41 7.93 1.19 7.12
N GLU A 42 8.54 0.62 8.16
CA GLU A 42 8.67 -0.84 8.29
C GLU A 42 7.32 -1.53 8.48
N PHE A 43 6.46 -0.98 9.34
CA PHE A 43 5.09 -1.47 9.51
C PHE A 43 4.33 -1.47 8.19
N TYR A 44 4.43 -0.38 7.42
CA TYR A 44 3.81 -0.27 6.11
C TYR A 44 4.35 -1.32 5.12
N LYS A 45 5.68 -1.46 5.01
CA LYS A 45 6.32 -2.50 4.18
C LYS A 45 5.79 -3.88 4.53
N ASN A 46 5.66 -4.20 5.82
CA ASN A 46 5.10 -5.47 6.27
C ASN A 46 3.62 -5.65 5.89
N CYS A 47 2.80 -4.59 5.97
CA CYS A 47 1.41 -4.63 5.53
C CYS A 47 1.30 -4.92 4.02
N ILE A 48 2.09 -4.25 3.18
CA ILE A 48 2.18 -4.54 1.73
C ILE A 48 2.63 -5.98 1.50
N ARG A 49 3.73 -6.40 2.14
CA ARG A 49 4.30 -7.73 1.93
C ARG A 49 3.32 -8.85 2.28
N LYS A 50 2.49 -8.66 3.30
CA LYS A 50 1.48 -9.66 3.68
C LYS A 50 0.25 -9.64 2.78
N ASN A 51 -0.22 -8.46 2.36
CA ASN A 51 -1.52 -8.33 1.70
C ASN A 51 -1.45 -8.20 0.17
N ILE A 52 -0.32 -7.73 -0.38
CA ILE A 52 -0.15 -7.43 -1.80
C ILE A 52 0.79 -8.44 -2.45
N VAL A 53 1.95 -8.74 -1.84
CA VAL A 53 2.94 -9.66 -2.45
C VAL A 53 2.40 -11.09 -2.61
N GLN A 54 1.45 -11.51 -1.77
CA GLN A 54 0.79 -12.80 -1.94
C GLN A 54 -0.17 -12.85 -3.15
N LEU A 55 -0.64 -11.69 -3.61
CA LEU A 55 -1.54 -11.56 -4.77
C LEU A 55 -0.75 -11.39 -6.07
N ILE A 56 0.52 -10.97 -5.98
CA ILE A 56 1.44 -10.94 -7.12
C ILE A 56 1.81 -12.38 -7.46
N GLN A 57 1.35 -12.88 -8.60
CA GLN A 57 1.68 -14.23 -9.06
C GLN A 57 3.20 -14.38 -9.20
N ARG A 58 3.78 -15.35 -8.47
CA ARG A 58 5.21 -15.73 -8.58
C ARG A 58 5.51 -16.12 -10.03
N GLY A 59 6.23 -15.25 -10.74
CA GLY A 59 6.61 -15.46 -12.15
C GLY A 59 6.39 -14.24 -13.06
N VAL A 60 5.73 -13.19 -12.59
CA VAL A 60 5.68 -11.91 -13.30
C VAL A 60 6.92 -11.09 -12.88
N ASN A 61 7.83 -10.84 -13.81
CA ASN A 61 8.91 -9.87 -13.61
C ASN A 61 8.27 -8.50 -13.37
N GLU A 62 8.47 -7.94 -12.18
CA GLU A 62 7.92 -6.65 -11.80
C GLU A 62 8.68 -5.54 -12.53
N GLU A 63 8.26 -5.22 -13.75
CA GLU A 63 8.50 -3.88 -14.30
C GLU A 63 7.64 -2.90 -13.50
N CYS A 64 8.08 -2.59 -12.27
CA CYS A 64 7.55 -1.50 -11.47
C CYS A 64 7.67 -0.25 -12.33
N GLN A 65 6.57 0.18 -12.95
CA GLN A 65 6.61 1.31 -13.87
C GLN A 65 7.13 2.51 -13.10
N ASN A 66 8.29 3.02 -13.54
CA ASN A 66 8.90 4.21 -13.00
C ASN A 66 7.88 5.36 -13.09
N TYR A 67 7.23 5.68 -11.96
CA TYR A 67 6.29 6.80 -11.84
C TYR A 67 7.00 8.17 -11.88
N ARG A 68 8.16 8.25 -12.52
CA ARG A 68 9.01 9.45 -12.63
C ARG A 68 9.44 9.71 -14.08
N LEU A 69 8.51 9.64 -15.02
CA LEU A 69 8.69 10.20 -16.37
C LEU A 69 7.62 11.25 -16.63
#